data_AF-A0A9E4BYM5-F1
#
_entry.id   AF-A0A9E4BYM5-F1
#
_cell.length_a   1.000
_cell.length_b   1.000
_cell.length_c   1.000
_cell.angle_alpha   90.00
_cell.angle_beta   90.00
_cell.angle_gamma   90.00
#
_symmetry.space_group_name_H-M   'P 1'
#
loop_
_entity.id
_entity.type
_entity.pdbx_description
1 polymer ?
#
loop_
_entity_poly.entity_id
_entity_poly.type
_entity_poly.pdbx_seq_one_letter_code
_entity_poly.pdbx_strand_id
1 'polypeptide(L)'
;MDLSDWRERIDGIDRQMIDLLNERMHCAQEVGRIKKAAGKPIRDPERERDVIAKTKAYNQGLQGPVKDEALEKLYWLLIELTT
;
A
#
# COMPACT_ATOMS: atom_id res chain seq x y z
N MET A 1 -12.28 2.47 28.74
CA MET A 1 -12.01 2.88 27.36
C MET A 1 -13.12 3.81 26.93
N ASP A 2 -12.79 5.08 26.78
CA ASP A 2 -13.70 6.12 26.30
C ASP A 2 -13.33 6.57 24.88
N LEU A 3 -13.98 7.64 24.40
CA LEU A 3 -13.71 8.19 23.07
C LEU A 3 -12.27 8.68 22.89
N SER A 4 -11.65 9.23 23.94
CA SER A 4 -10.29 9.74 23.89
C SER A 4 -9.29 8.59 23.75
N ASP A 5 -9.48 7.52 24.55
CA ASP A 5 -8.63 6.32 24.50
C ASP A 5 -8.61 5.70 23.08
N TRP A 6 -9.78 5.64 22.43
CA TRP A 6 -9.87 5.11 21.06
C TRP A 6 -9.23 6.02 20.02
N ARG A 7 -9.32 7.34 20.20
CA ARG A 7 -8.67 8.31 19.30
C ARG A 7 -7.16 8.23 19.41
N GLU A 8 -6.62 8.15 20.62
CA GLU A 8 -5.17 7.98 20.83
C GLU A 8 -4.66 6.68 20.20
N ARG A 9 -5.46 5.61 20.30
CA ARG A 9 -5.14 4.34 19.61
C ARG A 9 -5.12 4.50 18.09
N ILE A 10 -6.08 5.22 17.51
CA ILE A 10 -6.10 5.52 16.06
C ILE A 10 -4.86 6.32 15.68
N ASP A 11 -4.53 7.38 16.41
CA ASP A 11 -3.34 8.20 16.14
C ASP A 11 -2.05 7.37 16.17
N GLY A 12 -1.95 6.41 17.09
CA GLY A 12 -0.83 5.47 17.15
C GLY A 12 -0.74 4.56 15.92
N ILE A 13 -1.88 4.04 15.46
CA ILE A 13 -1.96 3.22 14.24
C ILE A 13 -1.62 4.06 13.00
N ASP A 14 -2.12 5.30 12.92
CA ASP A 14 -1.87 6.20 11.80
C ASP A 14 -0.38 6.51 11.65
N ARG A 15 0.35 6.69 12.76
CA ARG A 15 1.82 6.84 12.72
C ARG A 15 2.51 5.60 12.15
N GLN A 16 2.11 4.40 12.60
CA GLN A 16 2.65 3.16 12.07
C GLN A 16 2.35 2.99 10.58
N MET A 17 1.16 3.40 10.13
CA MET A 17 0.81 3.39 8.71
C MET A 17 1.71 4.35 7.93
N ILE A 18 1.97 5.56 8.42
CA ILE A 18 2.85 6.53 7.76
C ILE A 18 4.28 5.98 7.62
N ASP A 19 4.81 5.33 8.66
CA ASP A 19 6.15 4.73 8.62
C ASP A 19 6.23 3.63 7.54
N LEU A 20 5.28 2.70 7.55
CA LEU A 20 5.21 1.60 6.57
C LEU A 20 4.98 2.11 5.14
N LEU A 21 4.18 3.16 4.97
CA LEU A 21 3.96 3.79 3.67
C LEU A 21 5.23 4.40 3.11
N ASN A 22 6.00 5.13 3.92
CA ASN A 22 7.29 5.68 3.50
C ASN A 22 8.29 4.59 3.12
N GLU A 23 8.38 3.51 3.89
CA GLU A 23 9.22 2.36 3.55
C GLU A 23 8.82 1.74 2.20
N ARG A 24 7.51 1.57 1.96
CA ARG A 24 6.98 1.11 0.67
C ARG A 24 7.35 2.05 -0.47
N MET A 25 7.27 3.37 -0.25
CA MET A 25 7.62 4.37 -1.27
C MET A 25 9.11 4.31 -1.62
N HIS A 26 10.01 4.16 -0.63
CA HIS A 26 11.44 3.99 -0.88
C HIS A 26 11.74 2.73 -1.71
N CYS A 27 11.08 1.61 -1.38
CA CYS A 27 11.18 0.39 -2.20
C CYS A 27 10.76 0.64 -3.65
N ALA A 28 9.64 1.34 -3.86
CA ALA A 28 9.12 1.61 -5.20
C ALA A 28 10.06 2.55 -6.00
N GLN A 29 10.63 3.57 -5.35
CA GLN A 29 11.63 4.46 -5.96
C GLN A 29 12.87 3.68 -6.42
N GLU A 30 13.37 2.76 -5.60
CA GLU A 30 14.53 1.95 -5.95
C GLU A 30 14.22 0.99 -7.11
N VAL A 31 13.04 0.37 -7.13
CA VAL A 31 12.57 -0.41 -8.29
C VAL A 31 12.53 0.45 -9.56
N GLY A 32 12.03 1.69 -9.46
CA GLY A 32 12.04 2.66 -10.56
C GLY A 32 13.45 2.96 -11.06
N ARG A 33 14.40 3.16 -10.15
CA ARG A 33 15.82 3.39 -10.47
C ARG A 33 16.44 2.19 -11.21
N ILE A 34 16.17 0.98 -10.75
CA ILE A 34 16.64 -0.27 -11.36
C ILE A 34 16.04 -0.44 -12.77
N LYS A 35 14.71 -0.23 -12.93
CA LYS A 35 14.04 -0.30 -14.23
C LYS A 35 14.62 0.69 -15.22
N LYS A 36 14.83 1.94 -14.79
CA LYS A 36 15.44 3.00 -15.60
C LYS A 36 16.85 2.63 -16.04
N ALA A 37 17.68 2.13 -15.13
CA ALA A 37 19.04 1.68 -15.45
C ALA A 37 19.05 0.50 -16.44
N ALA A 38 18.04 -0.37 -16.38
CA ALA A 38 17.86 -1.50 -17.30
C ALA A 38 17.12 -1.15 -18.60
N GLY A 39 16.75 0.12 -18.83
CA GLY A 39 15.97 0.55 -20.00
C GLY A 39 14.54 -0.02 -20.06
N LYS A 40 13.99 -0.47 -18.93
CA LYS A 40 12.65 -1.04 -18.85
C LYS A 40 11.59 0.05 -18.61
N PRO A 41 10.34 -0.13 -19.09
CA PRO A 41 9.23 0.74 -18.75
C PRO A 41 9.01 0.81 -17.24
N ILE A 42 8.71 2.01 -16.73
CA ILE A 42 8.40 2.21 -15.31
C ILE A 42 7.05 1.55 -14.98
N ARG A 43 6.03 1.83 -15.80
CA ARG A 43 4.72 1.17 -15.74
C ARG A 43 4.78 -0.29 -16.16
N ASP A 44 4.06 -1.11 -15.41
CA ASP A 44 3.97 -2.55 -15.63
C ASP A 44 2.55 -2.99 -15.22
N PRO A 45 1.58 -2.92 -16.15
CA PRO A 45 0.18 -3.17 -15.83
C PRO A 45 -0.09 -4.58 -15.30
N GLU A 46 0.72 -5.57 -15.69
CA GLU A 46 0.62 -6.92 -15.15
C GLU A 46 1.06 -6.97 -13.69
N ARG A 47 2.19 -6.34 -13.38
CA ARG A 47 2.66 -6.23 -12.00
C ARG A 47 1.70 -5.44 -11.11
N GLU A 48 1.12 -4.35 -11.62
CA GLU A 48 0.14 -3.53 -10.90
C GLU A 48 -1.11 -4.34 -10.52
N ARG A 49 -1.66 -5.11 -11.47
CA ARG A 49 -2.77 -6.04 -11.21
C ARG A 49 -2.40 -7.13 -10.20
N ASP A 50 -1.20 -7.68 -10.29
CA ASP A 50 -0.69 -8.70 -9.36
C ASP A 50 -0.56 -8.15 -7.92
N VAL A 51 -0.13 -6.89 -7.75
CA VAL A 51 -0.12 -6.23 -6.43
C VAL A 51 -1.53 -6.23 -5.82
N ILE A 52 -2.53 -5.81 -6.58
CA ILE A 52 -3.92 -5.71 -6.08
C ILE A 52 -4.48 -7.10 -5.75
N ALA A 53 -4.26 -8.09 -6.62
CA ALA A 53 -4.73 -9.45 -6.40
C ALA A 53 -4.13 -10.05 -5.12
N LYS A 54 -2.81 -9.90 -4.91
CA LYS A 54 -2.13 -10.37 -3.70
C LYS A 54 -2.62 -9.67 -2.44
N THR A 55 -2.83 -8.36 -2.52
CA THR A 55 -3.36 -7.57 -1.40
C THR A 55 -4.76 -8.02 -1.00
N LYS A 56 -5.67 -8.24 -1.96
CA LYS A 56 -7.01 -8.76 -1.67
C LYS A 56 -6.98 -10.16 -1.08
N ALA A 57 -6.18 -11.06 -1.66
CA ALA A 57 -6.02 -12.41 -1.13
C ALA A 57 -5.51 -12.41 0.32
N TYR A 58 -4.58 -11.51 0.64
CA TYR A 58 -4.11 -11.33 2.01
C TYR A 58 -5.22 -10.80 2.94
N ASN A 59 -5.97 -9.78 2.52
CA ASN A 59 -7.09 -9.22 3.28
C ASN A 59 -8.18 -10.27 3.59
N GLN A 60 -8.51 -11.13 2.63
CA GLN A 60 -9.48 -12.21 2.81
C GLN A 60 -9.04 -13.26 3.85
N GLY A 61 -7.73 -13.40 4.07
CA GLY A 61 -7.17 -14.24 5.14
C GLY A 61 -7.25 -13.61 6.54
N LEU A 62 -7.59 -12.33 6.64
CA LEU A 62 -7.71 -11.60 7.89
C LEU A 62 -9.19 -11.45 8.30
N GLN A 63 -9.48 -11.60 9.58
CA GLN A 63 -10.79 -11.23 10.13
C GLN A 63 -10.79 -9.73 10.43
N GLY A 64 -11.14 -8.90 9.43
CA GLY A 64 -11.14 -7.44 9.55
C GLY A 64 -12.30 -6.77 8.82
N PRO A 65 -12.63 -5.50 9.18
CA PRO A 65 -13.77 -4.78 8.61
C PRO A 65 -13.48 -4.14 7.23
N VAL A 66 -12.24 -4.20 6.75
CA VAL A 66 -11.81 -3.54 5.50
C VAL A 66 -12.33 -4.33 4.29
N LYS A 67 -13.09 -3.64 3.44
CA LYS A 67 -13.62 -4.23 2.19
C LYS A 67 -12.58 -4.20 1.08
N ASP A 68 -12.61 -5.22 0.22
CA ASP A 68 -11.68 -5.36 -0.91
C ASP A 68 -11.74 -4.17 -1.88
N GLU A 69 -12.91 -3.53 -2.06
CA GLU A 69 -13.06 -2.36 -2.94
C GLU A 69 -12.37 -1.12 -2.38
N ALA A 70 -12.40 -0.95 -1.05
CA ALA A 70 -11.71 0.16 -0.39
C ALA A 70 -10.19 -0.05 -0.45
N LEU A 71 -9.76 -1.29 -0.22
CA LEU A 71 -8.34 -1.66 -0.26
C LEU A 71 -7.77 -1.54 -1.68
N GLU A 72 -8.52 -1.95 -2.70
CA GLU A 72 -8.12 -1.76 -4.10
C GLU A 72 -7.91 -0.29 -4.45
N LYS A 73 -8.85 0.60 -4.07
CA LYS A 73 -8.70 2.04 -4.30
C LYS A 73 -7.46 2.62 -3.64
N LEU A 74 -7.20 2.22 -2.39
CA LEU A 74 -6.01 2.65 -1.66
C LEU A 74 -4.73 2.19 -2.38
N TYR A 75 -4.68 0.94 -2.82
CA TYR A 75 -3.49 0.39 -3.47
C TYR A 75 -3.26 0.97 -4.86
N TRP A 76 -4.31 1.29 -5.62
CA TRP A 76 -4.18 2.03 -6.88
C TRP A 76 -3.55 3.39 -6.64
N LEU A 77 -4.00 4.15 -5.64
CA LEU A 77 -3.39 5.44 -5.29
C LEU A 77 -1.90 5.28 -4.94
N LEU A 78 -1.54 4.26 -4.15
CA LEU A 78 -0.15 3.97 -3.80
C LEU A 78 0.72 3.54 -5.00
N ILE A 79 0.11 2.92 -6.01
CA ILE A 79 0.79 2.58 -7.26
C ILE A 79 1.02 3.86 -8.06
N GLU A 80 -0.01 4.67 -8.27
CA GLU A 80 0.04 5.91 -9.05
C GLU A 80 1.07 6.92 -8.54
N LEU A 81 1.29 6.99 -7.21
CA LEU A 81 2.32 7.84 -6.61
C LEU A 81 3.76 7.40 -6.93
N THR A 82 3.96 6.23 -7.53
CA THR A 82 5.28 5.59 -7.69
C THR A 82 5.58 5.06 -9.10
N THR A 83 4.59 5.05 -10.01
CA THR A 83 4.71 4.57 -11.40
C THR A 83 4.97 5.67 -12.41
#